data_AF-A0A068S6M7-F1
#
_entry.id   AF-A0A068S6M7-F1
#
_cell.length_a   1.000
_cell.length_b   1.000
_cell.length_c   1.000
_cell.angle_alpha   90.00
_cell.angle_beta   90.00
_cell.angle_gamma   90.00
#
_symmetry.space_group_name_H-M   'P 1'
#
loop_
_entity.id
_entity.type
_entity.pdbx_description
1 polymer ?
#
loop_
_entity_poly.entity_id
_entity_poly.type
_entity_poly.pdbx_seq_one_letter_code
_entity_poly.pdbx_strand_id
1 'polypeptide(L)'
;MDDSIWNGLCNQTTLKASSGKYGQLVYDSTTQLLGPIQSILSALNRRAIGLTKCTNYYAALRDAKVMQQLLPSSPLGYIRAATIYSEQGKQLQAIDICSKGLSIVDTKDTHYARLQRAKMGAEQRQNTRIDFIKKLPIDITITTLIPMFMDDTLISILKPSPYILVSNAWRARIAECFGGLSFMFGSKNYGLQCDEECLKVAKFARHTKSSHVHPFVSSLESISNTLANLDILLEGAVLRVPTIVKACPNLVSLCIYDTPDVDVSSLSLRTWPALTTLSLTYSHTRITCDQIIEIWKRFPSLKNLALHPCSDIESALVVLQYAPRVSKIDFLMCDEGIQFTYSDEEQPSRGIGITTLTISTEKGKICKNTTSIVKQYHNTVEKIEWIMDTSYDTDTIGNLHYPRLMDLYLNMSGSQIPCNAPLLEELDMSLKTIKANPVVLSTIPPNLKKLALHLNRGLDSVTMLSISFYLDRLARQHQLTQLVINLDSDDNADSLLHFHQSS
;
A
#
# COMPACT_ATOMS: atom_id res chain seq x y z
N MET A 1 -13.90 -36.62 13.89
CA MET A 1 -14.72 -37.56 14.69
C MET A 1 -16.14 -37.42 14.20
N ASP A 2 -16.47 -38.13 13.12
CA ASP A 2 -17.49 -37.67 12.16
C ASP A 2 -18.57 -38.71 11.86
N ASP A 3 -19.00 -39.46 12.88
CA ASP A 3 -20.32 -40.08 12.87
C ASP A 3 -20.77 -40.25 14.32
N SER A 4 -21.57 -39.28 14.78
CA SER A 4 -21.97 -39.24 16.18
C SER A 4 -22.87 -40.44 16.50
N ILE A 5 -22.54 -41.14 17.58
CA ILE A 5 -23.35 -42.22 18.20
C ILE A 5 -24.85 -41.88 18.25
N TRP A 6 -25.18 -40.58 18.30
CA TRP A 6 -26.52 -40.03 18.31
C TRP A 6 -27.32 -40.23 17.02
N ASN A 7 -26.68 -40.24 15.84
CA ASN A 7 -27.39 -40.45 14.57
C ASN A 7 -28.04 -41.84 14.52
N GLY A 8 -27.36 -42.86 15.07
CA GLY A 8 -27.91 -44.22 15.16
C GLY A 8 -29.12 -44.30 16.08
N LEU A 9 -29.07 -43.63 17.23
CA LEU A 9 -30.17 -43.59 18.20
C LEU A 9 -31.40 -42.82 17.68
N CYS A 10 -31.18 -41.74 16.92
CA CYS A 10 -32.28 -40.87 16.45
C CYS A 10 -32.93 -41.35 15.14
N ASN A 11 -32.21 -42.06 14.26
CA ASN A 11 -32.75 -42.55 12.98
C ASN A 11 -33.50 -43.89 13.10
N GLN A 12 -33.39 -44.59 14.23
CA GLN A 12 -33.97 -45.93 14.42
C GLN A 12 -35.49 -45.96 14.69
N THR A 13 -36.16 -44.81 14.77
CA THR A 13 -37.62 -44.70 14.99
C THR A 13 -38.49 -45.37 13.92
N THR A 14 -37.90 -45.82 12.81
CA THR A 14 -38.62 -46.40 11.66
C THR A 14 -38.48 -47.92 11.54
N LEU A 15 -37.73 -48.58 12.42
CA LEU A 15 -37.62 -50.05 12.40
C LEU A 15 -38.91 -50.69 12.94
N LYS A 16 -39.85 -50.98 12.04
CA LYS A 16 -41.00 -51.86 12.34
C LYS A 16 -40.47 -53.28 12.57
N ALA A 17 -40.26 -53.67 13.83
CA ALA A 17 -40.04 -55.07 14.15
C ALA A 17 -41.26 -55.89 13.67
N SER A 18 -41.02 -56.88 12.82
CA SER A 18 -42.08 -57.66 12.15
C SER A 18 -42.81 -58.66 13.07
N SER A 19 -42.52 -58.66 14.38
CA SER A 19 -43.18 -59.52 15.36
C SER A 19 -43.76 -58.70 16.53
N GLY A 20 -45.05 -58.95 16.81
CA GLY A 20 -45.87 -58.09 17.67
C GLY A 20 -45.37 -57.88 19.11
N LYS A 21 -44.57 -58.79 19.66
CA LYS A 21 -44.03 -58.66 21.03
C LYS A 21 -42.81 -57.75 21.12
N TYR A 22 -41.91 -57.79 20.13
CA TYR A 22 -40.70 -56.97 20.13
C TYR A 22 -40.95 -55.56 19.58
N GLY A 23 -41.96 -55.39 18.72
CA GLY A 23 -42.36 -54.06 18.23
C GLY A 23 -42.77 -53.11 19.34
N GLN A 24 -43.58 -53.57 20.30
CA GLN A 24 -43.98 -52.75 21.45
C GLN A 24 -42.80 -52.38 22.34
N LEU A 25 -41.93 -53.36 22.65
CA LEU A 25 -40.75 -53.11 23.49
C LEU A 25 -39.78 -52.10 22.86
N VAL A 26 -39.54 -52.20 21.54
CA VAL A 26 -38.72 -51.22 20.81
C VAL A 26 -39.37 -49.85 20.84
N TYR A 27 -40.68 -49.76 20.57
CA TYR A 27 -41.42 -48.50 20.62
C TYR A 27 -41.36 -47.83 22.00
N ASP A 28 -41.62 -48.58 23.07
CA ASP A 28 -41.60 -48.07 24.45
C ASP A 28 -40.19 -47.61 24.84
N SER A 29 -39.16 -48.40 24.51
CA SER A 29 -37.75 -48.04 24.78
C SER A 29 -37.32 -46.79 24.03
N THR A 30 -37.70 -46.66 22.75
CA THR A 30 -37.43 -45.47 21.94
C THR A 30 -38.14 -44.25 22.52
N THR A 31 -39.39 -44.39 22.94
CA THR A 31 -40.15 -43.32 23.58
C THR A 31 -39.51 -42.86 24.89
N GLN A 32 -39.02 -43.81 25.70
CA GLN A 32 -38.32 -43.52 26.95
C GLN A 32 -36.99 -42.77 26.72
N LEU A 33 -36.25 -43.11 25.65
CA LEU A 33 -35.01 -42.43 25.28
C LEU A 33 -35.23 -41.00 24.75
N LEU A 34 -36.37 -40.73 24.10
CA LEU A 34 -36.68 -39.41 23.55
C LEU A 34 -36.99 -38.36 24.63
N GLY A 35 -37.56 -38.76 25.78
CA GLY A 35 -37.90 -37.85 26.87
C GLY A 35 -36.72 -37.02 27.41
N PRO A 36 -35.58 -37.64 27.78
CA PRO A 36 -34.37 -36.93 28.17
C PRO A 36 -33.82 -36.01 27.07
N ILE A 37 -33.84 -36.45 25.80
CA ILE A 37 -33.37 -35.64 24.67
C ILE A 37 -34.22 -34.37 24.53
N GLN A 38 -35.55 -34.47 24.62
CA GLN A 38 -36.43 -33.31 24.58
C GLN A 38 -36.18 -32.34 25.74
N SER A 39 -35.88 -32.86 26.93
CA SER A 39 -35.52 -32.04 28.10
C SER A 39 -34.21 -31.28 27.89
N ILE A 40 -33.19 -31.94 27.31
CA ILE A 40 -31.91 -31.33 26.95
C ILE A 40 -32.11 -30.25 25.89
N LEU A 41 -32.86 -30.55 24.81
CA LEU A 41 -33.16 -29.57 23.76
C LEU A 41 -33.89 -28.33 24.32
N SER A 42 -34.84 -28.52 25.24
CA SER A 42 -35.55 -27.42 25.90
C SER A 42 -34.61 -26.58 26.77
N ALA A 43 -33.69 -27.21 27.52
CA ALA A 43 -32.69 -26.51 28.33
C ALA A 43 -31.71 -25.72 27.46
N LEU A 44 -31.17 -26.34 26.40
CA LEU A 44 -30.28 -25.68 25.43
C LEU A 44 -30.99 -24.52 24.73
N ASN A 45 -32.24 -24.69 24.31
CA ASN A 45 -33.02 -23.62 23.69
C ASN A 45 -33.19 -22.41 24.63
N ARG A 46 -33.52 -22.66 25.91
CA ARG A 46 -33.63 -21.60 26.93
C ARG A 46 -32.30 -20.90 27.18
N ARG A 47 -31.21 -21.67 27.31
CA ARG A 47 -29.85 -21.12 27.48
C ARG A 47 -29.43 -20.29 26.27
N ALA A 48 -29.67 -20.77 25.05
CA ALA A 48 -29.38 -20.04 23.82
C ALA A 48 -30.17 -18.72 23.74
N ILE A 49 -31.45 -18.68 24.16
CA ILE A 49 -32.22 -17.43 24.27
C ILE A 49 -31.53 -16.46 25.22
N GLY A 50 -31.20 -16.90 26.44
CA GLY A 50 -30.53 -16.06 27.44
C GLY A 50 -29.19 -15.52 26.93
N LEU A 51 -28.36 -16.38 26.34
CA LEU A 51 -27.08 -16.01 25.76
C LEU A 51 -27.23 -15.00 24.61
N THR A 52 -28.26 -15.14 23.79
CA THR A 52 -28.56 -14.18 22.71
C THR A 52 -28.93 -12.81 23.29
N LYS A 53 -29.76 -12.77 24.34
CA LYS A 53 -30.11 -11.51 25.04
C LYS A 53 -28.93 -10.85 25.74
N CYS A 54 -27.96 -11.64 26.19
CA CYS A 54 -26.69 -11.14 26.70
C CYS A 54 -25.64 -10.86 25.59
N THR A 55 -26.04 -10.85 24.32
CA THR A 55 -25.17 -10.65 23.13
C THR A 55 -24.02 -11.66 22.99
N ASN A 56 -24.05 -12.77 23.73
CA ASN A 56 -23.08 -13.87 23.62
C ASN A 56 -23.49 -14.83 22.49
N TYR A 57 -23.47 -14.33 21.26
CA TYR A 57 -23.96 -15.03 20.08
C TYR A 57 -23.17 -16.30 19.77
N TYR A 58 -21.86 -16.31 20.03
CA TYR A 58 -21.03 -17.48 19.79
C TYR A 58 -21.46 -18.68 20.66
N ALA A 59 -21.63 -18.46 21.97
CA ALA A 59 -22.12 -19.51 22.86
C ALA A 59 -23.55 -19.94 22.50
N ALA A 60 -24.44 -19.00 22.15
CA ALA A 60 -25.79 -19.32 21.69
C ALA A 60 -25.82 -20.17 20.40
N LEU A 61 -24.93 -19.88 19.44
CA LEU A 61 -24.80 -20.66 18.21
C LEU A 61 -24.23 -22.06 18.47
N ARG A 62 -23.32 -22.20 19.44
CA ARG A 62 -22.85 -23.53 19.88
C ARG A 62 -24.01 -24.36 20.44
N ASP A 63 -24.87 -23.77 21.28
CA ASP A 63 -26.06 -24.45 21.79
C ASP A 63 -27.02 -24.87 20.68
N ALA A 64 -27.30 -23.96 19.74
CA ALA A 64 -28.13 -24.26 18.58
C ALA A 64 -27.54 -25.39 17.72
N LYS A 65 -26.21 -25.44 17.58
CA LYS A 65 -25.50 -26.49 16.84
C LYS A 65 -25.59 -27.84 17.55
N VAL A 66 -25.44 -27.88 18.87
CA VAL A 66 -25.63 -29.10 19.67
C VAL A 66 -27.07 -29.59 19.53
N MET A 67 -28.07 -28.69 19.52
CA MET A 67 -29.46 -29.07 19.29
C MET A 67 -29.66 -29.72 17.91
N GLN A 68 -29.04 -29.17 16.86
CA GLN A 68 -29.07 -29.77 15.51
C GLN A 68 -28.39 -31.15 15.44
N GLN A 69 -27.37 -31.39 16.27
CA GLN A 69 -26.67 -32.68 16.33
C GLN A 69 -27.44 -33.72 17.13
N LEU A 70 -28.07 -33.32 18.24
CA LEU A 70 -28.84 -34.22 19.10
C LEU A 70 -30.13 -34.70 18.44
N LEU A 71 -30.79 -33.86 17.64
CA LEU A 71 -32.00 -34.24 16.93
C LEU A 71 -32.11 -33.50 15.58
N PRO A 72 -31.40 -33.97 14.53
CA PRO A 72 -31.36 -33.31 13.22
C PRO A 72 -32.73 -33.16 12.55
N SER A 73 -33.68 -34.06 12.84
CA SER A 73 -35.05 -34.01 12.34
C SER A 73 -35.93 -32.97 13.04
N SER A 74 -35.47 -32.39 14.17
CA SER A 74 -36.21 -31.34 14.87
C SER A 74 -35.87 -29.95 14.30
N PRO A 75 -36.86 -29.12 13.97
CA PRO A 75 -36.61 -27.77 13.47
C PRO A 75 -36.08 -26.82 14.54
N LEU A 76 -36.16 -27.17 15.83
CA LEU A 76 -35.89 -26.25 16.93
C LEU A 76 -34.45 -25.70 16.92
N GLY A 77 -33.45 -26.54 16.63
CA GLY A 77 -32.06 -26.13 16.52
C GLY A 77 -31.79 -25.20 15.32
N TYR A 78 -32.47 -25.42 14.20
CA TYR A 78 -32.37 -24.57 13.01
C TYR A 78 -33.05 -23.22 13.22
N ILE A 79 -34.27 -23.20 13.79
CA ILE A 79 -35.00 -21.97 14.14
C ILE A 79 -34.16 -21.12 15.09
N ARG A 80 -33.53 -21.73 16.09
CA ARG A 80 -32.68 -21.02 17.06
C ARG A 80 -31.48 -20.38 16.37
N ALA A 81 -30.74 -21.13 15.56
CA ALA A 81 -29.60 -20.60 14.82
C ALA A 81 -29.99 -19.48 13.85
N ALA A 82 -31.09 -19.65 13.12
CA ALA A 82 -31.61 -18.63 12.21
C ALA A 82 -31.97 -17.34 12.95
N THR A 83 -32.65 -17.45 14.09
CA THR A 83 -33.02 -16.29 14.92
C THR A 83 -31.76 -15.55 15.40
N ILE A 84 -30.74 -16.29 15.86
CA ILE A 84 -29.47 -15.69 16.31
C ILE A 84 -28.78 -14.95 15.16
N TYR A 85 -28.65 -15.57 13.98
CA TYR A 85 -28.06 -14.91 12.82
C TYR A 85 -28.86 -13.66 12.39
N SER A 86 -30.19 -13.73 12.41
CA SER A 86 -31.03 -12.58 12.09
C SER A 86 -30.88 -11.43 13.10
N GLU A 87 -30.69 -11.72 14.39
CA GLU A 87 -30.41 -10.69 15.42
C GLU A 87 -29.02 -10.05 15.24
N GLN A 88 -28.06 -10.78 14.68
CA GLN A 88 -26.74 -10.23 14.29
C GLN A 88 -26.75 -9.42 12.97
N GLY A 89 -27.89 -9.30 12.29
CA GLY A 89 -27.96 -8.71 10.94
C GLY A 89 -27.45 -9.63 9.82
N LYS A 90 -27.12 -10.89 10.13
CA LYS A 90 -26.57 -11.89 9.20
C LYS A 90 -27.68 -12.67 8.47
N GLN A 91 -28.48 -11.97 7.66
CA GLN A 91 -29.69 -12.57 7.09
C GLN A 91 -29.38 -13.71 6.10
N LEU A 92 -28.29 -13.63 5.32
CA LEU A 92 -27.89 -14.73 4.42
C LEU A 92 -27.65 -16.05 5.18
N GLN A 93 -26.89 -16.01 6.27
CA GLN A 93 -26.65 -17.19 7.11
C GLN A 93 -27.94 -17.72 7.76
N ALA A 94 -28.88 -16.83 8.10
CA ALA A 94 -30.21 -17.22 8.57
C ALA A 94 -31.03 -17.93 7.47
N ILE A 95 -30.94 -17.48 6.22
CA ILE A 95 -31.60 -18.11 5.05
C ILE A 95 -30.98 -19.49 4.79
N ASP A 96 -29.65 -19.59 4.81
CA ASP A 96 -28.92 -20.85 4.57
C ASP A 96 -29.27 -21.90 5.62
N ILE A 97 -29.24 -21.55 6.91
CA ILE A 97 -29.55 -22.49 7.99
C ILE A 97 -31.02 -22.90 7.98
N CYS A 98 -31.93 -21.99 7.62
CA CYS A 98 -33.34 -22.32 7.43
C CYS A 98 -33.55 -23.28 6.27
N SER A 99 -32.91 -23.02 5.13
CA SER A 99 -33.01 -23.86 3.93
C SER A 99 -32.47 -25.27 4.21
N LYS A 100 -31.36 -25.37 4.95
CA LYS A 100 -30.82 -26.65 5.44
C LYS A 100 -31.79 -27.38 6.38
N GLY A 101 -32.45 -26.66 7.28
CA GLY A 101 -33.44 -27.28 8.18
C GLY A 101 -34.67 -27.79 7.41
N LEU A 102 -35.16 -26.99 6.45
CA LEU A 102 -36.34 -27.34 5.63
C LEU A 102 -36.11 -28.56 4.74
N SER A 103 -34.86 -28.89 4.40
CA SER A 103 -34.53 -30.09 3.61
C SER A 103 -34.43 -31.38 4.45
N ILE A 104 -34.39 -31.28 5.79
CA ILE A 104 -34.15 -32.43 6.69
C ILE A 104 -35.35 -32.70 7.61
N VAL A 105 -36.03 -31.65 8.07
CA VAL A 105 -37.14 -31.75 9.03
C VAL A 105 -38.41 -32.29 8.38
N ASP A 106 -39.15 -33.14 9.11
CA ASP A 106 -40.47 -33.61 8.66
C ASP A 106 -41.45 -32.44 8.53
N THR A 107 -42.09 -32.34 7.36
CA THR A 107 -43.16 -31.38 7.07
C THR A 107 -44.36 -31.46 8.05
N LYS A 108 -44.54 -32.58 8.73
CA LYS A 108 -45.60 -32.77 9.75
C LYS A 108 -45.22 -32.26 11.14
N ASP A 109 -43.97 -31.88 11.37
CA ASP A 109 -43.53 -31.35 12.66
C ASP A 109 -44.26 -30.03 12.97
N THR A 110 -44.78 -29.90 14.19
CA THR A 110 -45.55 -28.72 14.65
C THR A 110 -44.80 -27.38 14.53
N HIS A 111 -43.48 -27.41 14.42
CA HIS A 111 -42.62 -26.23 14.30
C HIS A 111 -42.11 -25.99 12.88
N TYR A 112 -42.44 -26.83 11.89
CA TYR A 112 -42.02 -26.65 10.50
C TYR A 112 -42.46 -25.29 9.93
N ALA A 113 -43.72 -24.88 10.17
CA ALA A 113 -44.24 -23.59 9.74
C ALA A 113 -43.49 -22.39 10.37
N ARG A 114 -42.94 -22.56 11.58
CA ARG A 114 -42.12 -21.52 12.23
C ARG A 114 -40.76 -21.37 11.56
N LEU A 115 -40.18 -22.48 11.10
CA LEU A 115 -38.92 -22.47 10.32
C LEU A 115 -39.12 -21.79 8.96
N GLN A 116 -40.22 -22.06 8.25
CA GLN A 116 -40.58 -21.35 7.02
C GLN A 116 -40.73 -19.84 7.25
N ARG A 117 -41.44 -19.45 8.32
CA ARG A 117 -41.61 -18.02 8.68
C ARG A 117 -40.28 -17.35 9.01
N ALA A 118 -39.37 -18.05 9.70
CA ALA A 118 -38.03 -17.53 9.97
C ALA A 118 -37.24 -17.27 8.68
N LYS A 119 -37.32 -18.18 7.70
CA LYS A 119 -36.72 -17.99 6.37
C LYS A 119 -37.29 -16.76 5.64
N MET A 120 -38.62 -16.70 5.50
CA MET A 120 -39.28 -15.58 4.83
C MET A 120 -38.97 -14.24 5.50
N GLY A 121 -38.92 -14.21 6.84
CA GLY A 121 -38.53 -13.01 7.58
C GLY A 121 -37.07 -12.60 7.33
N ALA A 122 -36.16 -13.55 7.23
CA ALA A 122 -34.76 -13.28 6.88
C ALA A 122 -34.62 -12.77 5.43
N GLU A 123 -35.34 -13.37 4.47
CA GLU A 123 -35.38 -12.92 3.06
C GLU A 123 -35.91 -11.50 2.94
N GLN A 124 -37.01 -11.18 3.63
CA GLN A 124 -37.57 -9.83 3.64
C GLN A 124 -36.59 -8.80 4.22
N ARG A 125 -35.91 -9.13 5.34
CA ARG A 125 -34.89 -8.26 5.93
C ARG A 125 -33.66 -8.10 5.05
N GLN A 126 -33.23 -9.16 4.38
CA GLN A 126 -32.12 -9.12 3.42
C GLN A 126 -32.42 -8.17 2.24
N ASN A 127 -33.69 -8.11 1.82
CA ASN A 127 -34.15 -7.18 0.79
C ASN A 127 -34.30 -5.74 1.30
N THR A 128 -34.40 -5.54 2.61
CA THR A 128 -34.51 -4.23 3.24
C THR A 128 -33.11 -3.64 3.44
N ARG A 129 -32.52 -3.06 2.39
CA ARG A 129 -31.24 -2.33 2.50
C ARG A 129 -31.50 -0.91 2.99
N ILE A 130 -31.12 -0.61 4.23
CA ILE A 130 -31.14 0.76 4.75
C ILE A 130 -29.77 1.38 4.52
N ASP A 131 -29.71 2.31 3.58
CA ASP A 131 -28.54 3.17 3.39
C ASP A 131 -28.57 4.31 4.42
N PHE A 132 -28.17 4.00 5.65
CA PHE A 132 -28.22 4.96 6.76
C PHE A 132 -27.23 6.11 6.56
N ILE A 133 -26.16 5.92 5.79
CA ILE A 133 -25.19 6.98 5.45
C ILE A 133 -25.86 8.16 4.74
N LYS A 134 -26.89 7.91 3.92
CA LYS A 134 -27.67 9.01 3.30
C LYS A 134 -28.47 9.85 4.31
N LYS A 135 -28.72 9.33 5.51
CA LYS A 135 -29.56 9.99 6.53
C LYS A 135 -28.74 10.67 7.61
N LEU A 136 -27.43 10.42 7.67
CA LEU A 136 -26.56 10.99 8.67
C LEU A 136 -25.95 12.31 8.18
N PRO A 137 -25.67 13.26 9.09
CA PRO A 137 -24.86 14.42 8.76
C PRO A 137 -23.53 14.00 8.11
N ILE A 138 -23.14 14.77 7.09
CA ILE A 138 -21.92 14.56 6.32
C ILE A 138 -20.69 14.49 7.23
N ASP A 139 -20.58 15.43 8.18
CA ASP A 139 -19.43 15.54 9.07
C ASP A 139 -19.26 14.28 9.91
N ILE A 140 -20.33 13.83 10.59
CA ILE A 140 -20.30 12.61 11.40
C ILE A 140 -19.92 11.37 10.57
N THR A 141 -20.40 11.31 9.33
CA THR A 141 -20.09 10.20 8.44
C THR A 141 -18.60 10.16 8.11
N ILE A 142 -18.05 11.30 7.71
CA ILE A 142 -16.68 11.41 7.22
C ILE A 142 -15.69 11.35 8.37
N THR A 143 -15.87 12.11 9.44
CA THR A 143 -14.86 12.24 10.49
C THR A 143 -14.87 11.11 11.50
N THR A 144 -15.94 10.32 11.55
CA THR A 144 -16.13 9.33 12.63
C THR A 144 -16.46 7.95 12.10
N LEU A 145 -17.52 7.83 11.30
CA LEU A 145 -18.01 6.50 10.93
C LEU A 145 -17.13 5.80 9.90
N ILE A 146 -16.72 6.50 8.84
CA ILE A 146 -15.89 5.89 7.79
C ILE A 146 -14.54 5.42 8.33
N PRO A 147 -13.78 6.24 9.09
CA PRO A 147 -12.52 5.78 9.71
C PRO A 147 -12.73 4.62 10.68
N MET A 148 -13.87 4.57 11.38
CA MET A 148 -14.18 3.45 12.27
C MET A 148 -14.49 2.15 11.52
N PHE A 149 -15.05 2.22 10.31
CA PHE A 149 -15.39 1.05 9.50
C PHE A 149 -14.26 0.60 8.58
N MET A 150 -13.43 1.54 8.16
CA MET A 150 -12.30 1.33 7.27
C MET A 150 -11.05 1.67 8.07
N ASP A 151 -10.41 0.64 8.65
CA ASP A 151 -9.02 0.78 9.12
C ASP A 151 -8.23 1.50 8.01
N ASP A 152 -7.34 2.45 8.37
CA ASP A 152 -6.58 3.40 7.52
C ASP A 152 -5.83 2.81 6.30
N THR A 153 -6.05 1.53 6.05
CA THR A 153 -5.57 0.72 4.95
C THR A 153 -6.27 1.00 3.63
N LEU A 154 -5.42 1.24 2.64
CA LEU A 154 -5.62 1.11 1.19
C LEU A 154 -6.67 0.05 0.83
N ILE A 155 -7.61 0.39 -0.06
CA ILE A 155 -8.69 -0.50 -0.47
C ILE A 155 -8.10 -1.61 -1.34
N SER A 156 -8.04 -2.84 -0.81
CA SER A 156 -7.65 -4.00 -1.62
C SER A 156 -8.71 -4.31 -2.67
N ILE A 157 -8.34 -4.36 -3.95
CA ILE A 157 -9.27 -4.77 -5.03
C ILE A 157 -9.62 -6.25 -4.95
N LEU A 158 -8.72 -7.09 -4.41
CA LEU A 158 -8.96 -8.53 -4.26
C LEU A 158 -10.04 -8.84 -3.22
N LYS A 159 -10.20 -7.96 -2.23
CA LYS A 159 -11.26 -8.02 -1.24
C LYS A 159 -11.85 -6.62 -1.06
N PRO A 160 -12.62 -6.13 -2.06
CA PRO A 160 -13.12 -4.77 -2.04
C PRO A 160 -13.94 -4.60 -0.77
N SER A 161 -13.69 -3.49 -0.07
CA SER A 161 -14.40 -3.18 1.16
C SER A 161 -15.91 -3.28 0.90
N PRO A 162 -16.65 -4.10 1.68
CA PRO A 162 -18.07 -4.33 1.40
C PRO A 162 -18.87 -3.02 1.43
N TYR A 163 -18.37 -2.01 2.14
CA TYR A 163 -18.98 -0.68 2.26
C TYR A 163 -19.02 0.09 0.93
N ILE A 164 -18.02 -0.08 0.06
CA ILE A 164 -17.96 0.58 -1.27
C ILE A 164 -19.07 0.05 -2.18
N LEU A 165 -19.54 -1.18 -1.95
CA LEU A 165 -20.59 -1.81 -2.76
C LEU A 165 -22.00 -1.55 -2.21
N VAL A 166 -22.14 -0.82 -1.09
CA VAL A 166 -23.46 -0.59 -0.46
C VAL A 166 -24.30 0.36 -1.30
N SER A 167 -23.77 1.54 -1.65
CA SER A 167 -24.46 2.53 -2.47
C SER A 167 -23.50 3.59 -3.05
N ASN A 168 -23.98 4.41 -3.98
CA ASN A 168 -23.21 5.56 -4.49
C ASN A 168 -22.89 6.59 -3.40
N ALA A 169 -23.75 6.72 -2.38
CA ALA A 169 -23.52 7.65 -1.29
C ALA A 169 -22.37 7.19 -0.40
N TRP A 170 -22.29 5.89 -0.08
CA TRP A 170 -21.13 5.33 0.60
C TRP A 170 -19.83 5.60 -0.14
N ARG A 171 -19.81 5.33 -1.46
CA ARG A 171 -18.62 5.57 -2.30
C ARG A 171 -18.18 7.02 -2.29
N ALA A 172 -19.11 7.95 -2.48
CA ALA A 172 -18.82 9.37 -2.47
C ALA A 172 -18.24 9.82 -1.12
N ARG A 173 -18.86 9.40 0.00
CA ARG A 173 -18.42 9.77 1.34
C ARG A 173 -17.06 9.16 1.71
N ILE A 174 -16.79 7.93 1.29
CA ILE A 174 -15.48 7.29 1.48
C ILE A 174 -14.41 8.06 0.71
N ALA A 175 -14.66 8.37 -0.56
CA ALA A 175 -13.74 9.15 -1.38
C ALA A 175 -13.48 10.54 -0.77
N GLU A 176 -14.53 11.20 -0.29
CA GLU A 176 -14.43 12.50 0.38
C GLU A 176 -13.59 12.42 1.67
N CYS A 177 -13.80 11.38 2.49
CA CYS A 177 -13.09 11.16 3.74
C CYS A 177 -11.56 11.01 3.56
N PHE A 178 -11.13 10.31 2.53
CA PHE A 178 -9.70 10.04 2.29
C PHE A 178 -9.06 10.98 1.25
N GLY A 179 -9.78 12.02 0.80
CA GLY A 179 -9.30 12.93 -0.24
C GLY A 179 -9.08 12.26 -1.61
N GLY A 180 -9.71 11.11 -1.84
CA GLY A 180 -9.54 10.26 -3.00
C GLY A 180 -9.84 8.79 -2.70
N LEU A 181 -9.62 7.93 -3.69
CA LEU A 181 -9.62 6.48 -3.49
C LEU A 181 -8.26 5.94 -3.87
N SER A 182 -7.63 5.25 -2.92
CA SER A 182 -6.39 4.52 -3.17
C SER A 182 -6.69 3.03 -3.22
N PHE A 183 -6.32 2.40 -4.32
CA PHE A 183 -6.58 1.00 -4.60
C PHE A 183 -5.28 0.22 -4.70
N MET A 184 -5.20 -0.87 -3.95
CA MET A 184 -4.10 -1.82 -4.06
C MET A 184 -4.55 -3.04 -4.87
N PHE A 185 -3.98 -3.23 -6.07
CA PHE A 185 -4.06 -4.48 -6.82
C PHE A 185 -2.80 -5.28 -6.51
N GLY A 186 -2.93 -6.37 -5.77
CA GLY A 186 -1.79 -7.23 -5.48
C GLY A 186 -1.64 -7.66 -4.03
N SER A 187 -0.85 -8.71 -3.81
CA SER A 187 -0.62 -9.27 -2.47
C SER A 187 0.59 -8.61 -1.83
N LYS A 188 0.39 -7.90 -0.71
CA LYS A 188 1.48 -7.34 0.12
C LYS A 188 2.42 -8.47 0.55
N ASN A 189 3.58 -8.60 -0.10
CA ASN A 189 4.74 -9.34 0.43
C ASN A 189 6.03 -8.65 -0.02
N TYR A 190 6.26 -7.44 0.49
CA TYR A 190 7.57 -6.79 0.39
C TYR A 190 8.22 -6.88 1.76
N GLY A 191 9.26 -7.72 1.92
CA GLY A 191 10.18 -7.61 3.06
C GLY A 191 10.87 -8.87 3.59
N LEU A 192 10.48 -10.09 3.19
CA LEU A 192 11.19 -11.32 3.58
C LEU A 192 11.48 -12.13 2.32
N GLN A 193 12.70 -12.69 2.25
CA GLN A 193 13.19 -13.55 1.17
C GLN A 193 12.06 -14.37 0.54
N CYS A 194 11.82 -14.14 -0.76
CA CYS A 194 10.92 -14.95 -1.56
C CYS A 194 11.42 -16.39 -1.58
N ASP A 195 10.74 -17.27 -0.86
CA ASP A 195 10.71 -18.69 -1.21
C ASP A 195 10.18 -18.85 -2.63
N GLU A 196 10.68 -19.90 -3.29
CA GLU A 196 10.45 -20.37 -4.67
C GLU A 196 8.96 -20.58 -5.05
N GLU A 197 8.04 -20.32 -4.13
CA GLU A 197 6.58 -20.37 -4.28
C GLU A 197 5.98 -19.09 -4.89
N CYS A 198 6.59 -17.91 -4.73
CA CYS A 198 6.04 -16.65 -5.30
C CYS A 198 6.16 -16.59 -6.83
N LEU A 199 7.17 -17.24 -7.42
CA LEU A 199 7.28 -17.42 -8.87
C LEU A 199 6.18 -18.32 -9.46
N LYS A 200 5.50 -19.13 -8.64
CA LYS A 200 4.38 -19.97 -9.09
C LYS A 200 3.05 -19.21 -9.15
N VAL A 201 2.89 -18.14 -8.36
CA VAL A 201 1.68 -17.28 -8.36
C VAL A 201 1.73 -16.22 -9.47
N ALA A 202 2.90 -15.65 -9.76
CA ALA A 202 3.09 -14.78 -10.94
C ALA A 202 2.89 -15.54 -12.27
N LYS A 203 3.13 -16.86 -12.29
CA LYS A 203 2.76 -17.74 -13.40
C LYS A 203 1.25 -17.97 -13.54
N PHE A 204 0.48 -17.85 -12.46
CA PHE A 204 -0.98 -17.97 -12.48
C PHE A 204 -1.67 -16.68 -12.96
N ALA A 205 -1.14 -15.51 -12.59
CA ALA A 205 -1.67 -14.20 -13.02
C ALA A 205 -1.58 -13.97 -14.54
N ARG A 206 -0.55 -14.52 -15.21
CA ARG A 206 -0.44 -14.52 -16.69
C ARG A 206 -1.53 -15.33 -17.41
N HIS A 207 -2.35 -16.10 -16.69
CA HIS A 207 -3.39 -16.96 -17.28
C HIS A 207 -4.83 -16.58 -16.93
N THR A 208 -5.04 -15.61 -16.03
CA THR A 208 -6.36 -15.00 -15.82
C THR A 208 -6.62 -13.94 -16.89
N LYS A 209 -7.26 -14.35 -17.99
CA LYS A 209 -7.71 -13.46 -19.08
C LYS A 209 -8.46 -12.23 -18.53
N SER A 210 -8.20 -11.08 -19.16
CA SER A 210 -8.55 -9.69 -18.85
C SER A 210 -10.04 -9.32 -18.65
N SER A 211 -10.89 -10.23 -18.17
CA SER A 211 -12.34 -10.03 -18.06
C SER A 211 -12.78 -9.04 -16.95
N HIS A 212 -11.88 -8.67 -16.03
CA HIS A 212 -12.19 -7.79 -14.89
C HIS A 212 -11.80 -6.31 -15.07
N VAL A 213 -11.23 -5.93 -16.21
CA VAL A 213 -10.85 -4.52 -16.47
C VAL A 213 -12.10 -3.63 -16.63
N HIS A 214 -13.14 -4.14 -17.30
CA HIS A 214 -14.33 -3.34 -17.60
C HIS A 214 -15.14 -2.94 -16.35
N PRO A 215 -15.42 -3.82 -15.36
CA PRO A 215 -16.11 -3.42 -14.13
C PRO A 215 -15.38 -2.33 -13.34
N PHE A 216 -14.04 -2.36 -13.33
CA PHE A 216 -13.24 -1.35 -12.65
C PHE A 216 -13.35 0.01 -13.35
N VAL A 217 -13.16 0.04 -14.66
CA VAL A 217 -13.28 1.28 -15.45
C VAL A 217 -14.69 1.88 -15.31
N SER A 218 -15.75 1.06 -15.41
CA SER A 218 -17.11 1.54 -15.18
C SER A 218 -17.34 2.06 -13.76
N SER A 219 -16.65 1.49 -12.77
CA SER A 219 -16.69 2.00 -11.39
C SER A 219 -16.01 3.36 -11.27
N LEU A 220 -14.86 3.55 -11.93
CA LEU A 220 -14.18 4.84 -12.02
C LEU A 220 -15.05 5.88 -12.73
N GLU A 221 -15.65 5.54 -13.87
CA GLU A 221 -16.56 6.41 -14.61
C GLU A 221 -17.73 6.90 -13.73
N SER A 222 -18.25 6.02 -12.87
CA SER A 222 -19.36 6.38 -11.97
C SER A 222 -19.02 7.38 -10.87
N ILE A 223 -17.73 7.59 -10.58
CA ILE A 223 -17.21 8.56 -9.59
C ILE A 223 -16.32 9.64 -10.22
N SER A 224 -16.21 9.63 -11.54
CA SER A 224 -15.27 10.43 -12.34
C SER A 224 -15.32 11.92 -12.05
N ASN A 225 -16.53 12.44 -11.78
CA ASN A 225 -16.74 13.86 -11.53
C ASN A 225 -16.17 14.34 -10.18
N THR A 226 -16.02 13.43 -9.21
CA THR A 226 -15.57 13.75 -7.85
C THR A 226 -14.15 13.29 -7.57
N LEU A 227 -13.59 12.43 -8.42
CA LEU A 227 -12.28 11.83 -8.18
C LEU A 227 -11.16 12.80 -8.63
N ALA A 228 -10.49 13.40 -7.66
CA ALA A 228 -9.34 14.28 -7.88
C ALA A 228 -8.00 13.56 -7.77
N ASN A 229 -7.87 12.61 -6.84
CA ASN A 229 -6.64 11.86 -6.60
C ASN A 229 -6.89 10.37 -6.75
N LEU A 230 -6.05 9.69 -7.53
CA LEU A 230 -6.16 8.26 -7.79
C LEU A 230 -4.78 7.62 -7.70
N ASP A 231 -4.67 6.62 -6.84
CA ASP A 231 -3.48 5.79 -6.67
C ASP A 231 -3.87 4.32 -6.94
N ILE A 232 -3.16 3.68 -7.86
CA ILE A 232 -3.42 2.32 -8.32
C ILE A 232 -2.12 1.53 -8.41
N LEU A 233 -1.99 0.45 -7.65
CA LEU A 233 -1.08 -0.66 -7.97
C LEU A 233 -1.75 -1.56 -9.00
N LEU A 234 -1.06 -2.05 -10.03
CA LEU A 234 -1.60 -2.85 -11.14
C LEU A 234 -0.98 -4.26 -11.25
N GLU A 235 -0.67 -4.94 -10.14
CA GLU A 235 0.06 -6.23 -10.14
C GLU A 235 -0.46 -7.26 -11.19
N GLY A 236 0.14 -7.27 -12.39
CA GLY A 236 -0.26 -8.10 -13.54
C GLY A 236 -1.56 -7.71 -14.29
N ALA A 237 -2.23 -6.59 -13.94
CA ALA A 237 -3.43 -6.11 -14.62
C ALA A 237 -3.09 -5.29 -15.88
N VAL A 238 -3.80 -5.57 -16.98
CA VAL A 238 -3.65 -4.81 -18.24
C VAL A 238 -4.60 -3.61 -18.23
N LEU A 239 -4.28 -2.60 -17.43
CA LEU A 239 -4.97 -1.30 -17.45
C LEU A 239 -4.02 -0.23 -17.97
N ARG A 240 -4.35 0.36 -19.12
CA ARG A 240 -3.51 1.38 -19.76
C ARG A 240 -3.84 2.77 -19.18
N VAL A 241 -2.81 3.61 -19.00
CA VAL A 241 -2.96 5.00 -18.53
C VAL A 241 -4.05 5.76 -19.29
N PRO A 242 -4.13 5.69 -20.65
CA PRO A 242 -5.15 6.36 -21.44
C PRO A 242 -6.60 6.04 -21.04
N THR A 243 -6.86 4.82 -20.59
CA THR A 243 -8.21 4.38 -20.19
C THR A 243 -8.62 5.07 -18.88
N ILE A 244 -7.69 5.21 -17.95
CA ILE A 244 -7.94 5.82 -16.63
C ILE A 244 -8.21 7.32 -16.76
N VAL A 245 -7.33 8.06 -17.46
CA VAL A 245 -7.52 9.52 -17.62
C VAL A 245 -8.74 9.88 -18.46
N LYS A 246 -9.19 8.99 -19.37
CA LYS A 246 -10.49 9.16 -20.07
C LYS A 246 -11.67 8.96 -19.14
N ALA A 247 -11.60 7.95 -18.26
CA ALA A 247 -12.64 7.66 -17.28
C ALA A 247 -12.77 8.78 -16.25
N CYS A 248 -11.66 9.44 -15.88
CA CYS A 248 -11.62 10.44 -14.80
C CYS A 248 -11.03 11.79 -15.30
N PRO A 249 -11.82 12.62 -16.01
CA PRO A 249 -11.32 13.85 -16.63
C PRO A 249 -10.95 14.96 -15.64
N ASN A 250 -11.40 14.87 -14.37
CA ASN A 250 -11.14 15.86 -13.33
C ASN A 250 -9.96 15.50 -12.41
N LEU A 251 -9.15 14.50 -12.78
CA LEU A 251 -7.98 14.11 -11.98
C LEU A 251 -6.96 15.25 -11.89
N VAL A 252 -6.47 15.44 -10.67
CA VAL A 252 -5.38 16.34 -10.29
C VAL A 252 -4.11 15.54 -10.02
N SER A 253 -4.24 14.36 -9.39
CA SER A 253 -3.13 13.45 -9.12
C SER A 253 -3.44 12.03 -9.59
N LEU A 254 -2.51 11.42 -10.31
CA LEU A 254 -2.58 10.04 -10.76
C LEU A 254 -1.26 9.31 -10.48
N CYS A 255 -1.29 8.32 -9.61
CA CYS A 255 -0.18 7.41 -9.33
C CYS A 255 -0.55 6.01 -9.81
N ILE A 256 0.30 5.43 -10.65
CA ILE A 256 0.17 4.07 -11.15
C ILE A 256 1.48 3.32 -10.90
N TYR A 257 1.38 2.20 -10.22
CA TYR A 257 2.48 1.29 -9.92
C TYR A 257 2.27 -0.01 -10.71
N ASP A 258 3.34 -0.58 -11.24
CA ASP A 258 3.33 -1.85 -12.01
C ASP A 258 2.51 -1.80 -13.32
N THR A 259 2.63 -0.71 -14.09
CA THR A 259 1.91 -0.61 -15.37
C THR A 259 2.59 -1.39 -16.50
N PRO A 260 1.86 -2.24 -17.25
CA PRO A 260 2.44 -2.94 -18.40
C PRO A 260 2.75 -1.99 -19.56
N ASP A 261 2.11 -0.82 -19.59
CA ASP A 261 2.20 0.11 -20.71
C ASP A 261 2.04 1.56 -20.26
N VAL A 262 3.08 2.36 -20.52
CA VAL A 262 3.13 3.80 -20.28
C VAL A 262 2.74 4.63 -21.50
N ASP A 263 2.44 3.99 -22.63
CA ASP A 263 2.18 4.68 -23.88
C ASP A 263 0.89 5.51 -23.82
N VAL A 264 1.07 6.83 -23.80
CA VAL A 264 0.00 7.82 -23.84
C VAL A 264 -0.31 8.31 -25.25
N SER A 265 0.41 7.85 -26.28
CA SER A 265 0.23 8.29 -27.68
C SER A 265 -1.18 8.01 -28.22
N SER A 266 -1.83 6.96 -27.69
CA SER A 266 -3.21 6.59 -28.04
C SER A 266 -4.29 7.54 -27.49
N LEU A 267 -3.91 8.52 -26.66
CA LEU A 267 -4.80 9.60 -26.27
C LEU A 267 -5.08 10.51 -27.48
N SER A 268 -6.34 10.85 -27.69
CA SER A 268 -6.75 11.93 -28.62
C SER A 268 -6.02 13.22 -28.25
N LEU A 269 -5.85 14.17 -29.19
CA LEU A 269 -5.20 15.48 -29.01
C LEU A 269 -5.77 16.36 -27.87
N ARG A 270 -6.80 15.89 -27.16
CA ARG A 270 -7.25 16.44 -25.89
C ARG A 270 -6.10 16.47 -24.88
N THR A 271 -6.05 17.55 -24.11
CA THR A 271 -5.14 17.72 -22.97
C THR A 271 -5.90 17.59 -21.65
N TRP A 272 -5.17 17.30 -20.57
CA TRP A 272 -5.70 17.22 -19.20
C TRP A 272 -5.04 18.29 -18.33
N PRO A 273 -5.49 19.56 -18.44
CA PRO A 273 -4.85 20.69 -17.76
C PRO A 273 -5.06 20.68 -16.22
N ALA A 274 -5.96 19.85 -15.70
CA ALA A 274 -6.14 19.73 -14.25
C ALA A 274 -5.07 18.84 -13.59
N LEU A 275 -4.43 17.95 -14.36
CA LEU A 275 -3.49 16.97 -13.81
C LEU A 275 -2.15 17.62 -13.50
N THR A 276 -1.86 17.80 -12.22
CA THR A 276 -0.61 18.40 -11.72
C THR A 276 0.38 17.36 -11.21
N THR A 277 -0.05 16.12 -10.98
CA THR A 277 0.83 15.06 -10.48
C THR A 277 0.59 13.76 -11.25
N LEU A 278 1.66 13.22 -11.81
CA LEU A 278 1.66 11.93 -12.50
C LEU A 278 2.83 11.09 -12.02
N SER A 279 2.56 9.89 -11.54
CA SER A 279 3.58 8.91 -11.17
C SER A 279 3.31 7.61 -11.92
N LEU A 280 4.25 7.16 -12.75
CA LEU A 280 4.21 5.89 -13.48
C LEU A 280 5.46 5.10 -13.10
N THR A 281 5.35 4.23 -12.09
CA THR A 281 6.51 3.52 -11.54
C THR A 281 6.39 2.01 -11.69
N TYR A 282 7.54 1.34 -11.76
CA TYR A 282 7.64 -0.11 -12.00
C TYR A 282 7.01 -0.56 -13.31
N SER A 283 7.11 0.24 -14.38
CA SER A 283 6.57 -0.17 -15.67
C SER A 283 7.31 -1.37 -16.26
N HIS A 284 6.59 -2.26 -16.94
CA HIS A 284 7.20 -3.47 -17.54
C HIS A 284 8.05 -3.15 -18.77
N THR A 285 7.89 -1.95 -19.33
CA THR A 285 8.66 -1.43 -20.45
C THR A 285 9.45 -0.21 -20.01
N ARG A 286 10.62 -0.01 -20.62
CA ARG A 286 11.44 1.18 -20.39
C ARG A 286 10.80 2.38 -21.07
N ILE A 287 10.68 3.47 -20.31
CA ILE A 287 10.08 4.72 -20.75
C ILE A 287 11.10 5.50 -21.58
N THR A 288 10.76 5.77 -22.84
CA THR A 288 11.65 6.45 -23.79
C THR A 288 11.44 7.97 -23.78
N CYS A 289 12.41 8.70 -24.34
CA CYS A 289 12.32 10.15 -24.57
C CYS A 289 11.01 10.56 -25.28
N ASP A 290 10.63 9.88 -26.37
CA ASP A 290 9.40 10.19 -27.13
C ASP A 290 8.13 10.03 -26.28
N GLN A 291 8.10 9.01 -25.41
CA GLN A 291 6.97 8.81 -24.50
C GLN A 291 6.90 9.93 -23.45
N ILE A 292 8.04 10.37 -22.92
CA ILE A 292 8.10 11.49 -21.98
C ILE A 292 7.63 12.79 -22.65
N ILE A 293 8.05 13.04 -23.89
CA ILE A 293 7.58 14.17 -24.70
C ILE A 293 6.05 14.13 -24.87
N GLU A 294 5.50 12.96 -25.22
CA GLU A 294 4.06 12.82 -25.37
C GLU A 294 3.30 13.03 -24.06
N ILE A 295 3.83 12.54 -22.93
CA ILE A 295 3.29 12.82 -21.58
C ILE A 295 3.16 14.33 -21.37
N TRP A 296 4.23 15.11 -21.60
CA TRP A 296 4.19 16.56 -21.43
C TRP A 296 3.19 17.26 -22.35
N LYS A 297 3.09 16.84 -23.61
CA LYS A 297 2.10 17.40 -24.55
C LYS A 297 0.67 17.17 -24.07
N ARG A 298 0.38 16.06 -23.38
CA ARG A 298 -0.98 15.76 -22.89
C ARG A 298 -1.29 16.35 -21.53
N PHE A 299 -0.27 16.54 -20.69
CA PHE A 299 -0.39 17.02 -19.32
C PHE A 299 0.42 18.32 -19.11
N PRO A 300 0.01 19.44 -19.73
CA PRO A 300 0.80 20.68 -19.74
C PRO A 300 0.89 21.38 -18.37
N SER A 301 0.14 20.90 -17.36
CA SER A 301 0.06 21.49 -16.02
C SER A 301 0.77 20.65 -14.97
N LEU A 302 1.54 19.63 -15.37
CA LEU A 302 2.32 18.81 -14.45
C LEU A 302 3.31 19.66 -13.66
N LYS A 303 3.18 19.57 -12.33
CA LYS A 303 4.12 20.07 -11.34
C LYS A 303 5.00 18.95 -10.79
N ASN A 304 4.46 17.73 -10.72
CA ASN A 304 5.18 16.55 -10.23
C ASN A 304 5.10 15.42 -11.25
N LEU A 305 6.23 14.87 -11.65
CA LEU A 305 6.31 13.75 -12.58
C LEU A 305 7.31 12.71 -12.06
N ALA A 306 6.85 11.50 -11.77
CA ALA A 306 7.71 10.38 -11.41
C ALA A 306 7.59 9.25 -12.44
N LEU A 307 8.70 8.74 -12.94
CA LEU A 307 8.76 7.76 -14.02
C LEU A 307 9.79 6.67 -13.70
N HIS A 308 9.41 5.40 -13.81
CA HIS A 308 10.31 4.26 -13.60
C HIS A 308 9.84 2.99 -14.33
N PRO A 309 10.71 2.25 -15.04
CA PRO A 309 12.10 2.59 -15.40
C PRO A 309 12.22 3.42 -16.70
N CYS A 310 13.06 4.46 -16.70
CA CYS A 310 13.47 5.17 -17.92
C CYS A 310 14.54 4.40 -18.70
N SER A 311 14.60 4.57 -20.02
CA SER A 311 15.58 3.87 -20.87
C SER A 311 17.02 4.27 -20.57
N ASP A 312 17.22 5.55 -20.32
CA ASP A 312 18.49 6.21 -20.08
C ASP A 312 18.25 7.58 -19.41
N ILE A 313 19.34 8.19 -18.93
CA ILE A 313 19.33 9.50 -18.28
C ILE A 313 18.88 10.61 -19.24
N GLU A 314 19.34 10.58 -20.49
CA GLU A 314 19.05 11.63 -21.48
C GLU A 314 17.55 11.72 -21.79
N SER A 315 16.88 10.58 -21.81
CA SER A 315 15.43 10.48 -21.95
C SER A 315 14.71 11.19 -20.81
N ALA A 316 15.20 11.04 -19.57
CA ALA A 316 14.64 11.75 -18.43
C ALA A 316 14.92 13.27 -18.49
N LEU A 317 16.06 13.69 -19.05
CA LEU A 317 16.42 15.11 -19.18
C LEU A 317 15.59 15.88 -20.22
N VAL A 318 14.91 15.21 -21.15
CA VAL A 318 14.04 15.88 -22.13
C VAL A 318 12.93 16.70 -21.46
N VAL A 319 12.53 16.31 -20.24
CA VAL A 319 11.54 17.00 -19.39
C VAL A 319 11.80 18.51 -19.30
N LEU A 320 13.07 18.92 -19.33
CA LEU A 320 13.50 20.30 -19.09
C LEU A 320 13.25 21.22 -20.27
N GLN A 321 13.07 20.65 -21.46
CA GLN A 321 12.66 21.40 -22.65
C GLN A 321 11.17 21.80 -22.59
N TYR A 322 10.37 21.07 -21.80
CA TYR A 322 8.92 21.25 -21.71
C TYR A 322 8.48 21.91 -20.40
N ALA A 323 9.28 21.77 -19.34
CA ALA A 323 9.03 22.36 -18.03
C ALA A 323 10.18 23.27 -17.60
N PRO A 324 10.31 24.50 -18.14
CA PRO A 324 11.43 25.39 -17.79
C PRO A 324 11.41 25.87 -16.33
N ARG A 325 10.31 25.62 -15.59
CA ARG A 325 10.15 25.96 -14.17
C ARG A 325 10.69 24.89 -13.21
N VAL A 326 11.29 23.81 -13.73
CA VAL A 326 11.79 22.74 -12.87
C VAL A 326 12.84 23.26 -11.90
N SER A 327 12.56 23.16 -10.60
CA SER A 327 13.51 23.47 -9.52
C SER A 327 14.21 22.22 -8.99
N LYS A 328 13.50 21.09 -8.86
CA LYS A 328 14.03 19.86 -8.26
C LYS A 328 13.95 18.65 -9.20
N ILE A 329 15.07 17.93 -9.30
CA ILE A 329 15.17 16.63 -9.98
C ILE A 329 15.87 15.61 -9.10
N ASP A 330 15.25 14.44 -8.97
CA ASP A 330 15.81 13.29 -8.27
C ASP A 330 15.96 12.10 -9.24
N PHE A 331 17.16 11.53 -9.28
CA PHE A 331 17.49 10.29 -9.98
C PHE A 331 17.80 9.18 -8.98
N LEU A 332 17.17 8.02 -9.18
CA LEU A 332 17.49 6.78 -8.48
C LEU A 332 17.81 5.70 -9.52
N MET A 333 19.00 5.13 -9.43
CA MET A 333 19.47 4.07 -10.31
C MET A 333 19.31 2.72 -9.60
N CYS A 334 18.49 1.84 -10.14
CA CYS A 334 18.24 0.49 -9.63
C CYS A 334 18.44 -0.57 -10.72
N ASP A 335 18.19 -1.84 -10.40
CA ASP A 335 18.35 -2.96 -11.34
C ASP A 335 17.39 -2.90 -12.53
N GLU A 336 16.18 -2.40 -12.29
CA GLU A 336 15.12 -2.33 -13.29
C GLU A 336 15.33 -1.16 -14.27
N GLY A 337 16.11 -0.15 -13.87
CA GLY A 337 16.49 0.99 -14.70
C GLY A 337 16.68 2.27 -13.90
N ILE A 338 16.34 3.40 -14.51
CA ILE A 338 16.43 4.72 -13.87
C ILE A 338 15.04 5.15 -13.44
N GLN A 339 14.85 5.38 -12.15
CA GLN A 339 13.73 6.14 -11.64
C GLN A 339 14.09 7.63 -11.68
N PHE A 340 13.19 8.40 -12.26
CA PHE A 340 13.28 9.84 -12.36
C PHE A 340 12.10 10.46 -11.63
N THR A 341 12.35 11.47 -10.80
CA THR A 341 11.31 12.27 -10.16
C THR A 341 11.58 13.75 -10.41
N TYR A 342 10.52 14.43 -10.82
CA TYR A 342 10.45 15.87 -11.04
C TYR A 342 9.49 16.48 -10.03
N SER A 343 9.86 17.63 -9.46
CA SER A 343 8.98 18.45 -8.65
C SER A 343 9.20 19.94 -8.92
N ASP A 344 8.10 20.65 -9.21
CA ASP A 344 7.99 22.11 -9.21
C ASP A 344 7.65 22.55 -7.78
N GLU A 345 8.64 23.02 -7.04
CA GLU A 345 8.38 23.58 -5.72
C GLU A 345 7.69 24.95 -5.87
N GLU A 346 6.58 25.16 -5.16
CA GLU A 346 5.76 26.37 -5.33
C GLU A 346 6.46 27.67 -4.91
N GLN A 347 7.62 27.58 -4.26
CA GLN A 347 8.44 28.75 -4.01
C GLN A 347 9.14 29.14 -5.30
N PRO A 348 8.84 30.34 -5.87
CA PRO A 348 9.55 30.82 -7.03
C PRO A 348 11.00 31.07 -6.62
N SER A 349 11.86 30.08 -6.86
CA SER A 349 13.28 30.30 -6.82
C SER A 349 13.58 31.44 -7.79
N ARG A 350 14.48 32.35 -7.38
CA ARG A 350 14.77 33.57 -8.16
C ARG A 350 15.46 33.26 -9.51
N GLY A 351 15.81 32.00 -9.77
CA GLY A 351 16.54 31.54 -10.95
C GLY A 351 15.70 30.64 -11.85
N ILE A 352 15.91 30.77 -13.16
CA ILE A 352 15.46 29.79 -14.14
C ILE A 352 16.44 28.60 -14.10
N GLY A 353 15.92 27.37 -14.03
CA GLY A 353 16.69 26.13 -14.10
C GLY A 353 16.67 25.30 -12.82
N ILE A 354 17.31 24.13 -12.88
CA ILE A 354 17.39 23.19 -11.75
C ILE A 354 18.24 23.82 -10.63
N THR A 355 17.64 23.92 -9.45
CA THR A 355 18.29 24.37 -8.21
C THR A 355 18.65 23.20 -7.31
N THR A 356 17.94 22.07 -7.37
CA THR A 356 18.19 20.88 -6.55
C THR A 356 18.34 19.64 -7.42
N LEU A 357 19.48 18.97 -7.28
CA LEU A 357 19.81 17.74 -8.00
C LEU A 357 20.17 16.62 -7.03
N THR A 358 19.34 15.58 -6.96
CA THR A 358 19.64 14.35 -6.21
C THR A 358 20.00 13.25 -7.20
N ILE A 359 21.14 12.60 -6.99
CA ILE A 359 21.56 11.43 -7.76
C ILE A 359 21.91 10.32 -6.79
N SER A 360 21.18 9.21 -6.88
CA SER A 360 21.33 8.06 -5.97
C SER A 360 21.41 6.74 -6.74
N THR A 361 22.14 5.78 -6.19
CA THR A 361 22.24 4.42 -6.73
C THR A 361 21.98 3.39 -5.64
N GLU A 362 21.32 2.30 -6.00
CA GLU A 362 21.20 1.14 -5.12
C GLU A 362 22.57 0.51 -4.86
N LYS A 363 22.72 -0.12 -3.69
CA LYS A 363 24.00 -0.67 -3.24
C LYS A 363 24.56 -1.67 -4.25
N GLY A 364 25.78 -1.42 -4.71
CA GLY A 364 26.51 -2.30 -5.62
C GLY A 364 26.17 -2.12 -7.10
N LYS A 365 25.41 -1.08 -7.46
CA LYS A 365 25.07 -0.79 -8.85
C LYS A 365 25.97 0.28 -9.44
N ILE A 366 26.41 0.02 -10.66
CA ILE A 366 27.25 0.93 -11.45
C ILE A 366 26.34 1.79 -12.28
N CYS A 367 26.44 3.11 -12.12
CA CYS A 367 25.80 4.03 -13.04
C CYS A 367 26.81 4.56 -14.07
N LYS A 368 26.35 4.66 -15.31
CA LYS A 368 27.08 5.30 -16.42
C LYS A 368 26.38 6.60 -16.78
N ASN A 369 27.13 7.57 -17.30
CA ASN A 369 26.63 8.84 -17.84
C ASN A 369 26.04 9.80 -16.79
N THR A 370 26.36 9.67 -15.51
CA THR A 370 25.93 10.67 -14.51
C THR A 370 26.57 12.03 -14.75
N THR A 371 27.76 12.01 -15.33
CA THR A 371 28.51 13.22 -15.64
C THR A 371 27.81 14.13 -16.67
N SER A 372 26.97 13.61 -17.58
CA SER A 372 26.27 14.46 -18.56
C SER A 372 25.24 15.38 -17.88
N ILE A 373 24.49 14.87 -16.89
CA ILE A 373 23.54 15.66 -16.10
C ILE A 373 24.29 16.80 -15.41
N VAL A 374 25.37 16.48 -14.71
CA VAL A 374 26.12 17.48 -13.94
C VAL A 374 26.75 18.52 -14.86
N LYS A 375 27.32 18.09 -16.01
CA LYS A 375 27.83 18.98 -17.06
C LYS A 375 26.78 19.93 -17.61
N GLN A 376 25.51 19.55 -17.61
CA GLN A 376 24.45 20.40 -18.13
C GLN A 376 23.97 21.45 -17.11
N TYR A 377 23.98 21.14 -15.82
CA TYR A 377 23.34 21.97 -14.79
C TYR A 377 24.28 22.55 -13.73
N HIS A 378 25.59 22.31 -13.81
CA HIS A 378 26.56 22.81 -12.82
C HIS A 378 26.49 24.32 -12.57
N ASN A 379 26.04 25.12 -13.55
CA ASN A 379 25.93 26.58 -13.42
C ASN A 379 24.68 27.07 -12.68
N THR A 380 23.64 26.25 -12.56
CA THR A 380 22.35 26.65 -11.96
C THR A 380 22.09 26.01 -10.61
N VAL A 381 22.65 24.82 -10.37
CA VAL A 381 22.36 24.02 -9.18
C VAL A 381 22.87 24.71 -7.91
N GLU A 382 22.00 24.79 -6.92
CA GLU A 382 22.23 25.37 -5.59
C GLU A 382 22.39 24.28 -4.53
N LYS A 383 21.78 23.11 -4.74
CA LYS A 383 21.85 21.95 -3.86
C LYS A 383 22.14 20.66 -4.64
N ILE A 384 23.13 19.89 -4.20
CA ILE A 384 23.42 18.55 -4.74
C ILE A 384 23.38 17.51 -3.63
N GLU A 385 22.63 16.44 -3.84
CA GLU A 385 22.71 15.22 -3.03
C GLU A 385 23.30 14.08 -3.88
N TRP A 386 24.56 13.73 -3.60
CA TRP A 386 25.36 12.79 -4.36
C TRP A 386 25.51 11.46 -3.61
N ILE A 387 24.60 10.52 -3.86
CA ILE A 387 24.47 9.23 -3.15
C ILE A 387 24.84 8.10 -4.11
N MET A 388 26.03 8.17 -4.69
CA MET A 388 26.48 7.18 -5.67
C MET A 388 27.97 6.89 -5.63
N ASP A 389 28.35 5.74 -6.17
CA ASP A 389 29.73 5.34 -6.38
C ASP A 389 30.14 5.63 -7.84
N THR A 390 31.01 6.62 -8.05
CA THR A 390 31.53 6.99 -9.38
C THR A 390 32.85 6.32 -9.70
N SER A 391 33.29 5.31 -8.95
CA SER A 391 34.58 4.63 -9.21
C SER A 391 34.68 4.03 -10.63
N TYR A 392 33.55 3.87 -11.32
CA TYR A 392 33.46 3.35 -12.68
C TYR A 392 33.12 4.41 -13.74
N ASP A 393 32.81 5.65 -13.36
CA ASP A 393 32.58 6.73 -14.34
C ASP A 393 33.94 7.28 -14.76
N THR A 394 34.29 7.13 -16.05
CA THR A 394 35.57 7.58 -16.59
C THR A 394 35.62 9.08 -16.83
N ASP A 395 34.45 9.72 -16.90
CA ASP A 395 34.35 11.14 -17.14
C ASP A 395 34.62 11.91 -15.83
N THR A 396 35.57 12.83 -15.89
CA THR A 396 36.00 13.60 -14.71
C THR A 396 35.05 14.76 -14.45
N ILE A 397 34.16 14.61 -13.45
CA ILE A 397 33.38 15.72 -12.86
C ILE A 397 34.27 16.81 -12.23
N GLY A 398 35.55 16.50 -11.97
CA GLY A 398 36.52 17.39 -11.34
C GLY A 398 36.89 18.65 -12.11
N ASN A 399 36.51 18.78 -13.39
CA ASN A 399 36.75 20.00 -14.18
C ASN A 399 35.54 20.95 -14.20
N LEU A 400 34.42 20.57 -13.57
CA LEU A 400 33.21 21.38 -13.56
C LEU A 400 33.24 22.38 -12.40
N HIS A 401 32.86 23.62 -12.68
CA HIS A 401 32.70 24.69 -11.69
C HIS A 401 31.25 24.81 -11.26
N TYR A 402 31.00 24.96 -9.96
CA TYR A 402 29.66 25.06 -9.39
C TYR A 402 29.45 26.45 -8.78
N PRO A 403 29.26 27.50 -9.61
CA PRO A 403 29.26 28.88 -9.15
C PRO A 403 28.11 29.23 -8.21
N ARG A 404 27.07 28.38 -8.10
CA ARG A 404 25.87 28.63 -7.28
C ARG A 404 25.63 27.57 -6.20
N LEU A 405 26.46 26.53 -6.13
CA LEU A 405 26.25 25.44 -5.18
C LEU A 405 26.50 25.93 -3.75
N MET A 406 25.45 25.88 -2.93
CA MET A 406 25.43 26.31 -1.53
C MET A 406 25.29 25.13 -0.57
N ASP A 407 24.61 24.05 -0.95
CA ASP A 407 24.39 22.85 -0.13
C ASP A 407 24.85 21.59 -0.88
N LEU A 408 25.71 20.80 -0.25
CA LEU A 408 26.27 19.58 -0.84
C LEU A 408 26.25 18.43 0.16
N TYR A 409 25.54 17.35 -0.18
CA TYR A 409 25.62 16.07 0.51
C TYR A 409 26.39 15.04 -0.33
N LEU A 410 27.44 14.47 0.24
CA LEU A 410 28.26 13.43 -0.40
C LEU A 410 28.17 12.11 0.37
N ASN A 411 27.65 11.08 -0.29
CA ASN A 411 27.64 9.72 0.20
C ASN A 411 28.26 8.77 -0.83
N MET A 412 29.49 8.33 -0.56
CA MET A 412 30.37 7.43 -1.33
C MET A 412 31.38 8.11 -2.27
N SER A 413 30.98 9.05 -3.14
CA SER A 413 31.91 9.68 -4.11
C SER A 413 31.68 11.20 -4.25
N GLY A 414 32.22 11.83 -5.30
CA GLY A 414 32.03 13.28 -5.53
C GLY A 414 33.02 14.19 -4.79
N SER A 415 34.15 13.68 -4.31
CA SER A 415 35.14 14.41 -3.49
C SER A 415 35.74 15.67 -4.13
N GLN A 416 35.62 15.83 -5.45
CA GLN A 416 36.15 16.98 -6.19
C GLN A 416 35.17 18.16 -6.22
N ILE A 417 33.87 17.93 -5.99
CA ILE A 417 32.82 18.96 -6.05
C ILE A 417 33.10 20.10 -5.06
N PRO A 418 33.47 19.85 -3.78
CA PRO A 418 33.76 20.92 -2.83
C PRO A 418 34.87 21.88 -3.30
N CYS A 419 35.88 21.40 -4.05
CA CYS A 419 36.98 22.23 -4.56
C CYS A 419 36.52 23.25 -5.61
N ASN A 420 35.44 22.95 -6.31
CA ASN A 420 34.97 23.73 -7.44
C ASN A 420 33.69 24.52 -7.13
N ALA A 421 33.28 24.58 -5.86
CA ALA A 421 32.06 25.22 -5.38
C ALA A 421 32.42 26.43 -4.48
N PRO A 422 32.73 27.61 -5.05
CA PRO A 422 33.22 28.74 -4.28
C PRO A 422 32.18 29.32 -3.32
N LEU A 423 30.88 29.09 -3.54
CA LEU A 423 29.78 29.56 -2.69
C LEU A 423 29.26 28.48 -1.71
N LEU A 424 29.96 27.35 -1.55
CA LEU A 424 29.49 26.26 -0.73
C LEU A 424 29.42 26.65 0.75
N GLU A 425 28.22 26.65 1.32
CA GLU A 425 27.94 27.05 2.70
C GLU A 425 27.68 25.86 3.62
N GLU A 426 27.03 24.82 3.12
CA GLU A 426 26.72 23.58 3.83
C GLU A 426 27.40 22.38 3.13
N LEU A 427 28.24 21.67 3.88
CA LEU A 427 28.86 20.43 3.40
C LEU A 427 28.51 19.30 4.36
N ASP A 428 27.93 18.25 3.80
CA ASP A 428 27.61 17.03 4.51
C ASP A 428 28.30 15.84 3.84
N MET A 429 29.02 15.03 4.62
CA MET A 429 29.84 13.92 4.12
C MET A 429 29.64 12.66 4.95
N SER A 430 29.49 11.52 4.28
CA SER A 430 29.51 10.21 4.92
C SER A 430 30.93 9.65 5.10
N LEU A 431 31.11 8.77 6.08
CA LEU A 431 32.36 8.02 6.27
C LEU A 431 32.79 7.27 5.01
N LYS A 432 31.83 6.80 4.22
CA LYS A 432 32.12 6.11 2.96
C LYS A 432 32.81 7.04 1.97
N THR A 433 32.37 8.30 1.87
CA THR A 433 33.01 9.32 1.03
C THR A 433 34.45 9.56 1.46
N ILE A 434 34.67 9.73 2.77
CA ILE A 434 36.00 10.00 3.33
C ILE A 434 36.95 8.82 3.08
N LYS A 435 36.49 7.59 3.32
CA LYS A 435 37.30 6.39 3.08
C LYS A 435 37.59 6.16 1.61
N ALA A 436 36.61 6.38 0.73
CA ALA A 436 36.78 6.23 -0.70
C ALA A 436 37.75 7.27 -1.26
N ASN A 437 37.74 8.50 -0.71
CA ASN A 437 38.64 9.55 -1.15
C ASN A 437 39.03 10.52 -0.02
N PRO A 438 40.11 10.21 0.73
CA PRO A 438 40.57 11.06 1.84
C PRO A 438 40.98 12.48 1.41
N VAL A 439 41.26 12.69 0.12
CA VAL A 439 41.62 14.01 -0.43
C VAL A 439 40.47 15.01 -0.28
N VAL A 440 39.22 14.57 -0.10
CA VAL A 440 38.10 15.47 0.20
C VAL A 440 38.38 16.34 1.44
N LEU A 441 39.09 15.78 2.43
CA LEU A 441 39.50 16.47 3.66
C LEU A 441 40.71 17.41 3.47
N SER A 442 41.29 17.47 2.26
CA SER A 442 42.34 18.45 1.97
C SER A 442 41.76 19.83 1.66
N THR A 443 40.48 19.91 1.31
CA THR A 443 39.81 21.12 0.82
C THR A 443 38.85 21.67 1.85
N ILE A 444 38.98 22.96 2.16
CA ILE A 444 38.02 23.68 3.00
C ILE A 444 37.39 24.76 2.12
N PRO A 445 36.09 24.63 1.78
CA PRO A 445 35.39 25.64 1.01
C PRO A 445 35.46 27.00 1.72
N PRO A 446 35.72 28.11 1.01
CA PRO A 446 36.00 29.42 1.63
C PRO A 446 34.80 30.07 2.32
N ASN A 447 33.58 29.58 2.06
CA ASN A 447 32.34 30.11 2.64
C ASN A 447 31.61 29.09 3.53
N LEU A 448 32.29 28.03 3.96
CA LEU A 448 31.67 26.94 4.70
C LEU A 448 31.19 27.39 6.09
N LYS A 449 29.87 27.40 6.30
CA LYS A 449 29.21 27.77 7.57
C LYS A 449 28.77 26.55 8.37
N LYS A 450 28.43 25.45 7.71
CA LYS A 450 27.96 24.22 8.34
C LYS A 450 28.67 23.00 7.78
N LEU A 451 29.16 22.16 8.68
CA LEU A 451 29.78 20.88 8.35
C LEU A 451 29.03 19.78 9.08
N ALA A 452 28.57 18.78 8.34
CA ALA A 452 28.01 17.55 8.89
C ALA A 452 28.87 16.35 8.47
N LEU A 453 29.18 15.49 9.44
CA LEU A 453 29.95 14.27 9.26
C LEU A 453 29.13 13.07 9.75
N HIS A 454 28.74 12.17 8.85
CA HIS A 454 28.06 10.92 9.21
C HIS A 454 29.06 9.78 9.33
N LEU A 455 29.52 9.55 10.55
CA LEU A 455 30.60 8.63 10.88
C LEU A 455 30.07 7.27 11.36
N ASN A 456 29.23 6.64 10.53
CA ASN A 456 28.61 5.36 10.86
C ASN A 456 29.60 4.20 10.71
N ARG A 457 29.88 3.46 11.79
CA ARG A 457 30.64 2.19 11.89
C ARG A 457 32.03 2.11 11.26
N GLY A 458 33.01 1.81 12.11
CA GLY A 458 34.33 1.32 11.72
C GLY A 458 35.32 2.40 11.29
N LEU A 459 35.48 3.48 12.07
CA LEU A 459 36.60 4.41 11.89
C LEU A 459 37.93 3.71 12.17
N ASP A 460 38.80 3.62 11.17
CA ASP A 460 40.20 3.26 11.40
C ASP A 460 41.01 4.48 11.88
N SER A 461 42.14 4.24 12.53
CA SER A 461 42.99 5.28 13.11
C SER A 461 43.51 6.28 12.06
N VAL A 462 43.72 5.85 10.83
CA VAL A 462 44.20 6.71 9.72
C VAL A 462 43.11 7.70 9.29
N THR A 463 41.88 7.22 9.12
CA THR A 463 40.72 8.05 8.78
C THR A 463 40.43 9.04 9.91
N MET A 464 40.51 8.58 11.15
CA MET A 464 40.32 9.41 12.33
C MET A 464 41.35 10.54 12.43
N LEU A 465 42.63 10.23 12.21
CA LEU A 465 43.71 11.22 12.13
C LEU A 465 43.44 12.27 11.04
N SER A 466 42.96 11.82 9.87
CA SER A 466 42.66 12.71 8.73
C SER A 466 41.50 13.65 9.05
N ILE A 467 40.46 13.15 9.73
CA ILE A 467 39.33 13.96 10.21
C ILE A 467 39.80 14.96 11.27
N SER A 468 40.61 14.53 12.24
CA SER A 468 41.16 15.42 13.27
C SER A 468 41.93 16.58 12.65
N PHE A 469 42.87 16.28 11.75
CA PHE A 469 43.66 17.29 11.06
C PHE A 469 42.79 18.25 10.22
N TYR A 470 41.72 17.74 9.60
CA TYR A 470 40.76 18.56 8.88
C TYR A 470 40.04 19.53 9.81
N LEU A 471 39.50 19.04 10.92
CA LEU A 471 38.81 19.85 11.92
C LEU A 471 39.75 20.91 12.53
N ASP A 472 41.00 20.57 12.81
CA ASP A 472 42.02 21.52 13.30
C ASP A 472 42.27 22.67 12.32
N ARG A 473 42.39 22.36 11.02
CA ARG A 473 42.55 23.39 9.98
C ARG A 473 41.32 24.27 9.86
N LEU A 474 40.14 23.68 9.99
CA LEU A 474 38.86 24.35 9.84
C LEU A 474 38.58 25.28 11.04
N ALA A 475 38.96 24.87 12.25
CA ALA A 475 38.90 25.70 13.46
C ALA A 475 39.72 27.00 13.33
N ARG A 476 40.83 26.98 12.58
CA ARG A 476 41.69 28.17 12.34
C ARG A 476 41.07 29.20 11.38
N GLN A 477 40.06 28.82 10.60
CA GLN A 477 39.44 29.74 9.62
C GLN A 477 38.30 30.58 10.23
N HIS A 478 37.81 30.24 11.42
CA HIS A 478 36.77 30.98 12.15
C HIS A 478 35.44 31.24 11.39
N GLN A 479 35.20 30.54 10.27
CA GLN A 479 34.01 30.70 9.43
C GLN A 479 32.89 29.70 9.75
N LEU A 480 33.21 28.57 10.41
CA LEU A 480 32.24 27.54 10.72
C LEU A 480 31.37 27.94 11.91
N THR A 481 30.06 27.94 11.70
CA THR A 481 29.03 28.28 12.70
C THR A 481 28.37 27.03 13.30
N GLN A 482 28.34 25.93 12.55
CA GLN A 482 27.70 24.69 12.97
C GLN A 482 28.54 23.48 12.58
N LEU A 483 28.84 22.63 13.56
CA LEU A 483 29.44 21.32 13.37
C LEU A 483 28.46 20.26 13.84
N VAL A 484 28.12 19.30 12.97
CA VAL A 484 27.29 18.15 13.28
C VAL A 484 28.12 16.89 13.08
N ILE A 485 28.26 16.07 14.11
CA ILE A 485 28.91 14.77 14.02
C ILE A 485 27.86 13.72 14.39
N ASN A 486 27.42 12.96 13.40
CA ASN A 486 26.48 11.87 13.60
C ASN A 486 27.28 10.58 13.78
N LEU A 487 27.15 9.99 14.97
CA LEU A 487 27.72 8.71 15.34
C LEU A 487 26.58 7.70 15.45
N ASP A 488 26.80 6.48 14.93
CA ASP A 488 25.89 5.37 15.20
C ASP A 488 26.05 4.98 16.68
N SER A 489 24.95 4.64 17.37
CA SER A 489 24.88 4.55 18.83
C SER A 489 25.79 3.49 19.47
N ASP A 490 26.40 2.63 18.65
CA ASP A 490 27.22 1.51 19.08
C ASP A 490 28.74 1.80 19.02
N ASP A 491 29.18 2.92 18.42
CA ASP A 491 30.60 3.26 18.33
C ASP A 491 30.98 4.39 19.29
N ASN A 492 31.94 4.08 20.18
CA ASN A 492 32.46 4.94 21.25
C ASN A 492 32.73 6.39 20.79
N ALA A 493 31.82 7.30 21.14
CA ALA A 493 32.08 8.75 21.14
C ALA A 493 33.36 9.09 21.94
N ASP A 494 33.68 8.27 22.95
CA ASP A 494 34.90 8.35 23.75
C ASP A 494 36.17 8.31 22.92
N SER A 495 36.20 7.55 21.81
CA SER A 495 37.38 7.47 20.95
C SER A 495 37.70 8.83 20.30
N LEU A 496 36.67 9.54 19.82
CA LEU A 496 36.83 10.87 19.22
C LEU A 496 37.27 11.92 20.24
N LEU A 497 36.72 11.88 21.45
CA LEU A 497 37.05 12.84 22.52
C LEU A 497 38.45 12.62 23.11
N HIS A 498 38.89 11.37 23.24
CA HIS A 498 40.22 11.06 23.78
C HIS A 498 41.36 11.51 22.87
N PHE A 499 41.16 11.50 21.55
CA PHE A 499 42.21 11.87 20.60
C PHE A 499 42.60 13.35 20.73
N HIS A 500 41.60 14.23 20.87
CA HIS A 500 41.81 15.66 21.02
C HIS A 500 42.50 16.04 22.35
N GLN A 501 42.43 15.19 23.38
CA GLN A 501 43.14 15.45 24.65
C GLN A 501 44.63 15.05 24.59
N SER A 502 45.02 14.25 23.59
CA SER A 502 46.38 13.72 23.43
C SER A 502 47.21 14.40 22.33
N SER A 503 46.60 15.34 21.60
CA SER A 503 47.22 16.16 20.55
C SER A 503 47.16 17.63 20.93
#